data_AF-A0A2U1LT77-F1
#
_entry.id   AF-A0A2U1LT77-F1
#
_cell.length_a   1.000
_cell.length_b   1.000
_cell.length_c   1.000
_cell.angle_alpha   90.00
_cell.angle_beta   90.00
_cell.angle_gamma   90.00
#
_symmetry.space_group_name_H-M   'P 1'
#
loop_
_entity.id
_entity.type
_entity.pdbx_description
1 polymer ?
#
loop_
_entity_poly.entity_id
_entity_poly.type
_entity_poly.pdbx_seq_one_letter_code
_entity_poly.pdbx_strand_id
1 'polypeptide(L)'
;MELQLDLIMYSSKKRKPDVEARNESQIKHDSNPDAKDLVIGCNNCGLNKYCVSCIAKWYPTVPEEEFVKACPVCCNTCICKTCKSTNGWLSETESNVEDSDEKMSNATSGLWRGLNVGPEAKDLLQSIEHRYPNTFKTVEFRTEGLWLHVLKHFYEVIKGFLETSVNTLTEDQITKLDNQIKECNLFSFDLSWAHHRLDMVKMLKFGKHPLQQELTVLDDSLQQVYEKVIEREKEYLEALKKLKECQLEYNGITLARKNKEQEITEEMKNRFGDEYDCVLNANLGFGLLTEY
;
A
#
# COMPACT_ATOMS: atom_id res chain seq x y z
N MET A 1 -8.10 -36.99 0.67
CA MET A 1 -7.02 -36.63 -0.26
C MET A 1 -7.12 -35.12 -0.42
N GLU A 2 -6.44 -34.40 0.47
CA GLU A 2 -6.29 -32.95 0.44
C GLU A 2 -5.50 -32.59 -0.82
N LEU A 3 -6.07 -31.74 -1.67
CA LEU A 3 -5.37 -31.18 -2.82
C LEU A 3 -5.42 -29.66 -2.74
N GLN A 4 -4.25 -29.13 -2.39
CA GLN A 4 -3.68 -27.81 -2.66
C GLN A 4 -4.44 -26.96 -3.70
N LEU A 5 -4.91 -25.80 -3.27
CA LEU A 5 -5.32 -24.68 -4.12
C LEU A 5 -4.51 -23.42 -3.80
N ASP A 6 -3.19 -23.56 -3.78
CA ASP A 6 -2.26 -22.43 -3.82
C ASP A 6 -1.42 -22.54 -5.09
N LEU A 7 -1.82 -21.79 -6.11
CA LEU A 7 -0.99 -21.15 -7.13
C LEU A 7 -1.93 -20.75 -8.27
N ILE A 8 -2.06 -19.44 -8.52
CA ILE A 8 -2.01 -18.81 -9.85
C ILE A 8 -2.26 -17.29 -9.66
N MET A 9 -1.17 -16.54 -9.85
CA MET A 9 -1.10 -15.19 -10.43
C MET A 9 -1.14 -13.96 -9.51
N TYR A 10 0.02 -13.62 -8.93
CA TYR A 10 0.43 -12.22 -8.87
C TYR A 10 1.95 -12.05 -9.03
N SER A 11 2.42 -12.02 -10.29
CA SER A 11 3.74 -11.54 -10.65
C SER A 11 3.61 -10.14 -11.25
N SER A 12 3.85 -9.10 -10.44
CA SER A 12 3.94 -7.71 -10.91
C SER A 12 5.40 -7.27 -10.97
N LYS A 13 5.94 -7.25 -12.19
CA LYS A 13 7.23 -6.63 -12.55
C LYS A 13 7.19 -5.12 -12.27
N LYS A 14 8.02 -4.64 -11.35
CA LYS A 14 8.29 -3.21 -11.13
C LYS A 14 9.11 -2.64 -12.29
N ARG A 15 8.61 -1.61 -12.96
CA ARG A 15 9.37 -0.76 -13.91
C ARG A 15 10.04 0.39 -13.14
N LYS A 16 11.29 0.69 -13.46
CA LYS A 16 12.03 1.88 -12.98
C LYS A 16 11.60 3.11 -13.80
N PRO A 17 11.38 4.30 -13.22
CA PRO A 17 11.32 5.53 -13.97
C PRO A 17 12.71 6.13 -14.17
N ASP A 18 12.87 6.67 -15.37
CA ASP A 18 13.99 7.46 -15.89
C ASP A 18 14.07 8.81 -15.16
N VAL A 19 15.27 9.24 -14.76
CA VAL A 19 15.48 10.55 -14.11
C VAL A 19 16.52 11.32 -14.91
N GLU A 20 16.03 12.17 -15.81
CA GLU A 20 16.83 13.19 -16.49
C GLU A 20 17.29 14.28 -15.52
N ALA A 21 18.51 14.72 -15.77
CA ALA A 21 19.32 15.63 -14.96
C ALA A 21 18.77 17.06 -14.92
N ARG A 22 18.80 17.71 -13.73
CA ARG A 22 19.02 19.16 -13.66
C ARG A 22 19.61 19.64 -12.33
N ASN A 23 20.87 20.06 -12.46
CA ASN A 23 21.62 21.15 -11.82
C ASN A 23 21.59 21.37 -10.31
N GLU A 24 22.78 21.14 -9.76
CA GLU A 24 23.29 21.47 -8.44
C GLU A 24 23.11 22.95 -8.06
N SER A 25 22.70 23.16 -6.82
CA SER A 25 22.97 24.38 -6.07
C SER A 25 23.40 23.94 -4.68
N GLN A 26 24.71 24.04 -4.44
CA GLN A 26 25.44 23.55 -3.28
C GLN A 26 24.94 24.16 -1.96
N ILE A 27 24.64 23.31 -0.98
CA ILE A 27 24.80 23.65 0.43
C ILE A 27 25.93 22.77 0.95
N LYS A 28 27.08 23.41 1.21
CA LYS A 28 28.30 22.75 1.70
C LYS A 28 28.04 22.24 3.12
N HIS A 29 28.02 20.92 3.27
CA HIS A 29 28.30 20.27 4.54
C HIS A 29 29.76 19.86 4.50
N ASP A 30 30.55 20.26 5.50
CA ASP A 30 31.96 19.88 5.65
C ASP A 30 32.09 18.36 5.59
N SER A 31 32.43 17.87 4.41
CA SER A 31 32.61 16.45 4.11
C SER A 31 34.07 16.27 3.77
N ASN A 32 34.73 15.34 4.46
CA ASN A 32 36.02 14.83 4.04
C ASN A 32 35.89 14.34 2.58
N PRO A 33 36.69 14.85 1.61
CA PRO A 33 36.47 14.57 0.19
C PRO A 33 36.69 13.12 -0.25
N ASP A 34 37.23 12.26 0.62
CA ASP A 34 37.71 10.92 0.24
C ASP A 34 36.74 9.75 0.53
N ALA A 35 35.55 10.00 1.08
CA ALA A 35 34.53 8.97 1.25
C ALA A 35 33.42 9.16 0.21
N LYS A 36 33.36 8.27 -0.80
CA LYS A 36 32.19 8.13 -1.68
C LYS A 36 31.02 7.53 -0.90
N ASP A 37 30.48 8.29 0.04
CA ASP A 37 29.31 7.86 0.79
C ASP A 37 28.10 7.84 -0.16
N LEU A 38 27.43 6.69 -0.19
CA LEU A 38 26.18 6.54 -0.92
C LEU A 38 25.18 7.61 -0.42
N VAL A 39 24.56 8.33 -1.36
CA VAL A 39 23.59 9.39 -1.06
C VAL A 39 22.18 8.88 -1.34
N ILE A 40 21.33 8.91 -0.32
CA ILE A 40 19.93 8.51 -0.38
C ILE A 40 19.05 9.76 -0.52
N GLY A 41 18.22 9.78 -1.57
CA GLY A 41 17.22 10.83 -1.82
C GLY A 41 15.83 10.44 -1.31
N CYS A 42 15.08 11.44 -0.86
CA CYS A 42 13.69 11.27 -0.41
C CYS A 42 12.71 11.30 -1.59
N ASN A 43 11.91 10.24 -1.79
CA ASN A 43 10.90 10.20 -2.84
C ASN A 43 9.69 11.09 -2.55
N ASN A 44 9.41 11.38 -1.27
CA ASN A 44 8.26 12.21 -0.90
C ASN A 44 8.45 13.69 -1.27
N CYS A 45 9.65 14.24 -1.09
CA CYS A 45 9.92 15.64 -1.45
C CYS A 45 10.80 15.81 -2.67
N GLY A 46 11.58 14.80 -3.09
CA GLY A 46 12.55 14.88 -4.18
C GLY A 46 13.74 15.82 -3.93
N LEU A 47 13.71 16.59 -2.84
CA LEU A 47 14.65 17.69 -2.57
C LEU A 47 15.75 17.29 -1.60
N ASN A 48 15.39 16.61 -0.51
CA ASN A 48 16.34 16.28 0.56
C ASN A 48 17.14 15.02 0.23
N LYS A 49 18.45 15.09 0.48
CA LYS A 49 19.41 14.02 0.29
C LYS A 49 20.25 13.83 1.55
N TYR A 50 20.54 12.59 1.90
CA TYR A 50 21.31 12.23 3.07
C TYR A 50 22.40 11.24 2.70
N CYS A 51 23.60 11.43 3.24
CA CYS A 51 24.64 10.44 3.13
C CYS A 51 24.38 9.25 4.07
N VAL A 52 24.75 8.02 3.71
CA VAL A 52 24.56 6.85 4.58
C VAL A 52 25.21 7.04 5.95
N SER A 53 26.40 7.64 6.01
CA SER A 53 27.07 7.95 7.28
C SER A 53 26.29 8.98 8.13
N CYS A 54 25.62 9.94 7.48
CA CYS A 54 24.74 10.92 8.11
C CYS A 54 23.52 10.23 8.74
N ILE A 55 22.91 9.29 8.01
CA ILE A 55 21.75 8.51 8.47
C ILE A 55 22.16 7.65 9.67
N ALA A 56 23.22 6.87 9.55
CA ALA A 56 23.71 6.01 10.62
C ALA A 56 24.06 6.79 11.90
N LYS A 57 24.62 7.99 11.75
CA LYS A 57 24.99 8.85 12.88
C LYS A 57 23.79 9.47 13.59
N TRP A 58 22.84 10.00 12.83
CA TRP A 58 21.77 10.84 13.38
C TRP A 58 20.43 10.11 13.56
N TYR A 59 20.28 8.95 12.92
CA TYR A 59 19.06 8.13 12.90
C TYR A 59 19.41 6.63 12.95
N PRO A 60 20.13 6.15 13.97
CA PRO A 60 20.65 4.79 14.02
C PRO A 60 19.57 3.70 14.06
N THR A 61 18.33 4.07 14.41
CA THR A 61 17.19 3.15 14.52
C THR A 61 16.30 3.13 13.28
N VAL A 62 16.55 3.99 12.28
CA VAL A 62 15.70 4.12 11.10
C VAL A 62 16.44 3.52 9.89
N PRO A 63 15.88 2.51 9.22
CA PRO A 63 16.55 1.89 8.08
C PRO A 63 16.59 2.84 6.87
N GLU A 64 17.61 2.69 6.03
CA GLU A 64 17.81 3.48 4.80
C GLU A 64 16.58 3.48 3.87
N GLU A 65 15.86 2.36 3.80
CA GLU A 65 14.64 2.24 2.98
C GLU A 65 13.53 3.21 3.42
N GLU A 66 13.46 3.54 4.71
CA GLU A 66 12.49 4.52 5.20
C GLU A 66 12.87 5.95 4.78
N PHE A 67 14.17 6.26 4.69
CA PHE A 67 14.65 7.55 4.16
C PHE A 67 14.31 7.73 2.69
N VAL A 68 14.34 6.65 1.91
CA VAL A 68 13.89 6.65 0.51
C VAL A 68 12.40 6.97 0.44
N LYS A 69 11.58 6.38 1.32
CA LYS A 69 10.13 6.65 1.36
C LYS A 69 9.84 8.09 1.77
N ALA A 70 10.39 8.53 2.91
CA ALA A 70 10.20 9.88 3.42
C ALA A 70 11.35 10.29 4.35
N CYS A 71 11.96 11.45 4.08
CA CYS A 71 13.01 11.99 4.93
C CYS A 71 12.47 12.45 6.30
N PRO A 72 13.35 12.59 7.31
CA PRO A 72 13.00 13.12 8.63
C PRO A 72 12.34 14.50 8.60
N VAL A 73 12.65 15.31 7.57
CA VAL A 73 11.95 16.58 7.32
C VAL A 73 10.48 16.27 7.03
N CYS A 74 10.17 15.49 5.98
CA CYS A 74 8.81 15.09 5.63
C CYS A 74 8.02 14.45 6.78
N CYS A 75 8.71 13.66 7.62
CA CYS A 75 8.16 12.93 8.76
C CYS A 75 8.08 13.75 10.05
N ASN A 76 8.53 15.01 10.06
CA ASN A 76 8.64 15.84 11.27
C ASN A 76 9.49 15.22 12.40
N THR A 77 10.48 14.41 12.04
CA THR A 77 11.48 13.81 12.95
C THR A 77 12.87 14.41 12.74
N CYS A 78 12.99 15.47 11.94
CA CYS A 78 14.27 16.11 11.69
C CYS A 78 14.84 16.77 12.96
N ILE A 79 16.10 16.48 13.28
CA ILE A 79 16.77 16.95 14.50
C ILE A 79 17.67 18.17 14.28
N CYS A 80 17.72 18.72 13.05
CA CYS A 80 18.53 19.93 12.80
C CYS A 80 17.94 21.12 13.56
N LYS A 81 18.78 22.10 13.93
CA LYS A 81 18.35 23.26 14.74
C LYS A 81 17.10 23.95 14.16
N THR A 82 17.07 24.17 12.85
CA THR A 82 15.95 24.82 12.15
C THR A 82 14.65 24.00 12.23
N CYS A 83 14.70 22.69 11.97
CA CYS A 83 13.50 21.84 12.04
C CYS A 83 13.08 21.53 13.48
N LYS A 84 14.02 21.50 14.43
CA LYS A 84 13.73 21.25 15.84
C LYS A 84 12.90 22.40 16.44
N SER A 85 13.19 23.65 16.06
CA SER A 85 12.37 24.82 16.47
C SER A 85 10.95 24.78 15.91
N THR A 86 10.72 24.10 14.78
CA THR A 86 9.39 23.95 14.17
C THR A 86 8.64 22.68 14.60
N ASN A 87 9.34 21.66 15.11
CA ASN A 87 8.76 20.36 15.46
C ASN A 87 8.17 20.29 16.89
N GLY A 88 8.08 21.40 17.63
CA GLY A 88 7.26 21.52 18.83
C GLY A 88 7.56 20.53 19.98
N TRP A 89 8.77 19.97 20.06
CA TRP A 89 9.16 19.07 21.16
C TRP A 89 10.19 19.75 22.07
N LEU A 90 9.70 20.34 23.17
CA LEU A 90 10.49 20.48 24.39
C LEU A 90 10.62 19.08 25.01
N SER A 91 11.66 18.33 24.64
CA SER A 91 12.17 17.32 25.55
C SER A 91 13.05 18.06 26.56
N GLU A 92 12.58 18.18 27.79
CA GLU A 92 13.41 18.47 28.95
C GLU A 92 14.55 17.45 28.96
N THR A 93 15.72 17.87 28.50
CA THR A 93 16.98 17.22 28.84
C THR A 93 17.88 18.31 29.36
N GLU A 94 18.00 18.34 30.68
CA GLU A 94 19.03 19.05 31.40
C GLU A 94 20.37 18.86 30.67
N SER A 95 20.91 19.95 30.16
CA SER A 95 22.36 20.05 29.92
C SER A 95 22.80 21.36 30.52
N ASN A 96 23.41 21.23 31.70
CA ASN A 96 24.26 22.26 32.28
C ASN A 96 25.37 22.57 31.28
N VAL A 97 25.35 23.77 30.71
CA VAL A 97 26.57 24.47 30.28
C VAL A 97 26.38 25.93 30.64
N GLU A 98 27.09 26.36 31.68
CA GLU A 98 27.28 27.75 32.01
C GLU A 98 28.21 28.44 30.99
N ASP A 99 27.88 29.71 30.79
CA ASP A 99 28.76 30.84 30.49
C ASP A 99 29.16 31.13 29.03
N SER A 100 28.63 32.21 28.46
CA SER A 100 29.31 33.52 28.51
C SER A 100 28.58 34.57 27.65
N ASP A 101 28.67 35.80 28.12
CA ASP A 101 28.09 37.05 27.62
C ASP A 101 28.01 37.23 26.09
N GLU A 102 26.86 37.69 25.60
CA GLU A 102 26.84 38.77 24.60
C GLU A 102 25.51 39.56 24.63
N LYS A 103 25.53 40.70 25.32
CA LYS A 103 24.58 41.81 25.13
C LYS A 103 25.02 42.64 23.91
N MET A 104 24.33 42.54 22.77
CA MET A 104 23.90 43.70 21.94
C MET A 104 23.03 43.28 20.75
N SER A 105 21.97 44.07 20.48
CA SER A 105 21.09 44.09 19.28
C SER A 105 19.72 43.39 19.34
N ASN A 106 18.90 43.78 20.30
CA ASN A 106 17.47 43.41 20.38
C ASN A 106 16.55 44.15 19.36
N ALA A 107 17.07 44.55 18.19
CA ALA A 107 16.31 45.29 17.16
C ALA A 107 16.09 44.50 15.85
N THR A 108 16.82 43.39 15.63
CA THR A 108 16.69 42.52 14.44
C THR A 108 15.96 41.20 14.72
N SER A 109 15.51 40.98 15.95
CA SER A 109 14.98 39.69 16.42
C SER A 109 13.61 39.30 15.84
N GLY A 110 12.93 40.16 15.08
CA GLY A 110 11.60 39.87 14.50
C GLY A 110 11.41 40.22 13.03
N LEU A 111 12.47 40.61 12.30
CA LEU A 111 12.38 41.00 10.90
C LEU A 111 12.40 39.79 9.95
N TRP A 112 11.36 39.65 9.12
CA TRP A 112 11.30 38.70 8.00
C TRP A 112 11.04 39.46 6.70
N ARG A 113 11.95 39.34 5.71
CA ARG A 113 11.92 40.11 4.44
C ARG A 113 11.69 41.63 4.63
N GLY A 114 12.24 42.20 5.71
CA GLY A 114 12.11 43.63 6.04
C GLY A 114 10.84 44.01 6.81
N LEU A 115 9.92 43.09 7.06
CA LEU A 115 8.70 43.30 7.86
C LEU A 115 8.90 42.82 9.30
N ASN A 116 8.49 43.63 10.29
CA ASN A 116 8.60 43.25 11.70
C ASN A 116 7.40 42.38 12.13
N VAL A 117 7.52 41.07 11.94
CA VAL A 117 6.47 40.08 12.25
C VAL A 117 6.60 39.48 13.66
N GLY A 118 7.68 39.79 14.37
CA GLY A 118 8.02 39.19 15.66
C GLY A 118 8.81 37.88 15.53
N PRO A 119 9.47 37.42 16.61
CA PRO A 119 10.42 36.30 16.56
C PRO A 119 9.77 34.97 16.17
N GLU A 120 8.64 34.61 16.79
CA GLU A 120 7.96 33.33 16.54
C GLU A 120 7.47 33.22 15.08
N ALA A 121 6.83 34.28 14.58
CA ALA A 121 6.32 34.31 13.22
C ALA A 121 7.46 34.29 12.20
N LYS A 122 8.56 35.00 12.48
CA LYS A 122 9.77 34.96 11.66
C LYS A 122 10.32 33.53 11.55
N ASP A 123 10.46 32.82 12.67
CA ASP A 123 11.01 31.46 12.67
C ASP A 123 10.11 30.49 11.89
N LEU A 124 8.80 30.59 12.04
CA LEU A 124 7.84 29.79 11.27
C LEU A 124 7.92 30.11 9.77
N LEU A 125 7.87 31.39 9.40
CA LEU A 125 7.91 31.82 8.00
C LEU A 125 9.22 31.40 7.31
N GLN A 126 10.36 31.53 7.99
CA GLN A 126 11.65 31.03 7.49
C GLN A 126 11.66 29.51 7.33
N SER A 127 11.07 28.77 8.27
CA SER A 127 10.98 27.31 8.19
C SER A 127 10.10 26.86 7.03
N ILE A 128 8.97 27.55 6.78
CA ILE A 128 8.10 27.30 5.64
C ILE A 128 8.81 27.65 4.34
N GLU A 129 9.48 28.79 4.26
CA GLU A 129 10.22 29.22 3.07
C GLU A 129 11.36 28.26 2.73
N HIS A 130 12.05 27.73 3.74
CA HIS A 130 13.09 26.71 3.54
C HIS A 130 12.51 25.38 3.04
N ARG A 131 11.41 24.92 3.65
CA ARG A 131 10.83 23.60 3.38
C ARG A 131 9.95 23.56 2.14
N TYR A 132 9.27 24.66 1.84
CA TYR A 132 8.29 24.83 0.78
C TYR A 132 8.58 26.16 0.05
N PRO A 133 9.68 26.24 -0.73
CA PRO A 133 10.19 27.50 -1.29
C PRO A 133 9.23 28.21 -2.25
N ASN A 134 8.28 27.47 -2.84
CA ASN A 134 7.26 28.06 -3.71
C ASN A 134 6.21 28.87 -2.93
N THR A 135 6.05 28.65 -1.62
CA THR A 135 4.99 29.26 -0.79
C THR A 135 4.94 30.78 -0.93
N PHE A 136 6.09 31.44 -0.98
CA PHE A 136 6.19 32.91 -1.05
C PHE A 136 6.79 33.42 -2.36
N LYS A 137 6.95 32.55 -3.37
CA LYS A 137 7.70 32.88 -4.60
C LYS A 137 7.03 33.97 -5.43
N THR A 138 5.71 33.98 -5.46
CA THR A 138 4.86 34.89 -6.24
C THR A 138 4.42 36.13 -5.46
N VAL A 139 4.84 36.26 -4.19
CA VAL A 139 4.35 37.28 -3.28
C VAL A 139 5.24 38.52 -3.30
N GLU A 140 4.66 39.67 -3.64
CA GLU A 140 5.33 40.98 -3.59
C GLU A 140 4.85 41.80 -2.39
N PHE A 141 5.74 42.03 -1.42
CA PHE A 141 5.45 42.80 -0.21
C PHE A 141 5.62 44.31 -0.49
N ARG A 142 4.52 45.00 -0.81
CA ARG A 142 4.56 46.46 -1.11
C ARG A 142 4.24 47.35 0.10
N THR A 143 3.12 47.10 0.77
CA THR A 143 2.60 47.97 1.85
C THR A 143 2.73 47.30 3.23
N GLU A 144 3.63 47.82 4.06
CA GLU A 144 4.00 47.23 5.36
C GLU A 144 2.79 46.93 6.27
N GLY A 145 1.90 47.90 6.47
CA GLY A 145 0.75 47.75 7.37
C GLY A 145 -0.25 46.67 6.96
N LEU A 146 -0.54 46.53 5.67
CA LEU A 146 -1.47 45.50 5.17
C LEU A 146 -0.85 44.11 5.26
N TRP A 147 0.41 43.99 4.86
CA TRP A 147 1.12 42.71 4.88
C TRP A 147 1.38 42.19 6.29
N LEU A 148 1.56 43.05 7.30
CA LEU A 148 1.65 42.62 8.69
C LEU A 148 0.36 41.90 9.14
N HIS A 149 -0.81 42.41 8.77
CA HIS A 149 -2.09 41.75 9.10
C HIS A 149 -2.26 40.43 8.35
N VAL A 150 -1.90 40.40 7.06
CA VAL A 150 -1.97 39.19 6.23
C VAL A 150 -1.03 38.12 6.77
N LEU A 151 0.22 38.47 7.10
CA LEU A 151 1.21 37.53 7.63
C LEU A 151 0.85 37.06 9.05
N LYS A 152 0.24 37.92 9.88
CA LYS A 152 -0.31 37.49 11.17
C LYS A 152 -1.42 36.46 10.99
N HIS A 153 -2.38 36.72 10.09
CA HIS A 153 -3.44 35.75 9.81
C HIS A 153 -2.88 34.44 9.26
N PHE A 154 -1.96 34.51 8.29
CA PHE A 154 -1.25 33.36 7.75
C PHE A 154 -0.52 32.56 8.85
N TYR A 155 0.19 33.24 9.75
CA TYR A 155 0.88 32.61 10.88
C TYR A 155 -0.09 31.80 11.74
N GLU A 156 -1.21 32.39 12.17
CA GLU A 156 -2.20 31.70 13.01
C GLU A 156 -2.81 30.48 12.30
N VAL A 157 -3.14 30.60 11.01
CA VAL A 157 -3.70 29.48 10.22
C VAL A 157 -2.69 28.35 10.09
N ILE A 158 -1.45 28.66 9.68
CA ILE A 158 -0.44 27.62 9.45
C ILE A 158 0.05 27.02 10.76
N LYS A 159 0.21 27.81 11.82
CA LYS A 159 0.53 27.29 13.15
C LYS A 159 -0.54 26.31 13.62
N GLY A 160 -1.82 26.71 13.56
CA GLY A 160 -2.94 25.83 13.89
C GLY A 160 -2.95 24.56 13.03
N PHE A 161 -2.71 24.67 11.73
CA PHE A 161 -2.59 23.52 10.84
C PHE A 161 -1.47 22.56 11.25
N LEU A 162 -0.28 23.06 11.59
CA LEU A 162 0.88 22.24 11.95
C LEU A 162 0.75 21.58 13.33
N GLU A 163 0.10 22.27 14.27
CA GLU A 163 -0.12 21.77 15.63
C GLU A 163 -1.32 20.81 15.73
N THR A 164 -2.18 20.78 14.71
CA THR A 164 -3.36 19.91 14.72
C THR A 164 -2.97 18.44 14.58
N SER A 165 -3.35 17.64 15.58
CA SER A 165 -3.13 16.19 15.54
C SER A 165 -4.08 15.49 14.58
N VAL A 166 -3.50 14.66 13.69
CA VAL A 166 -4.26 13.81 12.76
C VAL A 166 -5.22 12.88 13.50
N ASN A 167 -4.88 12.43 14.71
CA ASN A 167 -5.71 11.48 15.46
C ASN A 167 -7.02 12.11 15.96
N THR A 168 -7.01 13.39 16.32
CA THR A 168 -8.18 14.10 16.88
C THR A 168 -9.00 14.86 15.84
N LEU A 169 -8.50 15.01 14.62
CA LEU A 169 -9.18 15.69 13.51
C LEU A 169 -10.55 15.09 13.16
N THR A 170 -11.57 15.93 13.00
CA THR A 170 -12.89 15.57 12.45
C THR A 170 -13.07 16.06 11.01
N GLU A 171 -14.06 15.56 10.28
CA GLU A 171 -14.34 16.01 8.90
C GLU A 171 -14.70 17.51 8.82
N ASP A 172 -15.46 18.02 9.79
CA ASP A 172 -15.82 19.44 9.88
C ASP A 172 -14.58 20.31 10.12
N GLN A 173 -13.65 19.85 10.97
CA GLN A 173 -12.38 20.54 11.21
C GLN A 173 -11.49 20.54 9.97
N ILE A 174 -11.46 19.44 9.21
CA ILE A 174 -10.75 19.40 7.93
C ILE A 174 -11.34 20.41 6.95
N THR A 175 -12.67 20.46 6.83
CA THR A 175 -13.35 21.41 5.94
C THR A 175 -13.06 22.86 6.35
N LYS A 176 -13.03 23.12 7.67
CA LYS A 176 -12.64 24.43 8.21
C LYS A 176 -11.19 24.78 7.85
N LEU A 177 -10.24 23.88 8.08
CA LEU A 177 -8.82 24.10 7.74
C LEU A 177 -8.62 24.28 6.23
N ASP A 178 -9.34 23.53 5.41
CA ASP A 178 -9.31 23.61 3.95
C ASP A 178 -9.74 25.00 3.46
N ASN A 179 -10.81 25.56 4.04
CA ASN A 179 -11.23 26.94 3.82
C ASN A 179 -10.21 27.95 4.35
N GLN A 180 -9.67 27.68 5.56
CA GLN A 180 -8.47 28.29 6.17
C GLN A 180 -7.37 28.61 5.15
N ILE A 181 -6.92 27.53 4.52
CA ILE A 181 -5.82 27.50 3.57
C ILE A 181 -6.22 28.15 2.23
N LYS A 182 -7.47 27.96 1.77
CA LYS A 182 -7.98 28.62 0.56
C LYS A 182 -8.00 30.15 0.69
N GLU A 183 -8.38 30.67 1.86
CA GLU A 183 -8.32 32.12 2.14
C GLU A 183 -6.88 32.65 2.03
N CYS A 184 -5.91 31.90 2.55
CA CYS A 184 -4.50 32.25 2.42
C CYS A 184 -4.03 32.25 0.95
N ASN A 185 -4.50 31.32 0.12
CA ASN A 185 -4.16 31.29 -1.32
C ASN A 185 -4.61 32.55 -2.07
N LEU A 186 -5.65 33.26 -1.60
CA LEU A 186 -6.09 34.53 -2.19
C LEU A 186 -5.00 35.61 -2.11
N PHE A 187 -4.08 35.51 -1.16
CA PHE A 187 -2.92 36.39 -1.02
C PHE A 187 -1.69 35.91 -1.81
N SER A 188 -1.90 35.03 -2.79
CA SER A 188 -0.85 34.46 -3.66
C SER A 188 0.17 33.58 -2.92
N PHE A 189 -0.17 33.08 -1.73
CA PHE A 189 0.61 32.04 -1.07
C PHE A 189 0.37 30.68 -1.75
N ASP A 190 1.44 29.96 -2.11
CA ASP A 190 1.32 28.59 -2.63
C ASP A 190 1.28 27.57 -1.48
N LEU A 191 0.07 27.19 -1.08
CA LEU A 191 -0.17 26.17 -0.05
C LEU A 191 -0.58 24.81 -0.63
N SER A 192 -0.12 24.49 -1.85
CA SER A 192 -0.38 23.18 -2.48
C SER A 192 0.08 22.02 -1.60
N TRP A 193 1.17 22.20 -0.84
CA TRP A 193 1.68 21.21 0.10
C TRP A 193 0.73 20.97 1.30
N ALA A 194 -0.01 21.99 1.75
CA ALA A 194 -0.93 21.88 2.87
C ALA A 194 -2.23 21.22 2.41
N HIS A 195 -2.75 21.62 1.23
CA HIS A 195 -3.88 20.96 0.58
C HIS A 195 -3.61 19.47 0.34
N HIS A 196 -2.44 19.13 -0.20
CA HIS A 196 -2.07 17.74 -0.41
C HIS A 196 -2.07 16.93 0.90
N ARG A 197 -1.55 17.49 1.99
CA ARG A 197 -1.59 16.83 3.31
C ARG A 197 -3.02 16.65 3.83
N LEU A 198 -3.91 17.63 3.67
CA LEU A 198 -5.32 17.47 4.03
C LEU A 198 -5.99 16.39 3.20
N ASP A 199 -5.72 16.32 1.91
CA ASP A 199 -6.28 15.29 1.03
C ASP A 199 -5.77 13.90 1.42
N MET A 200 -4.49 13.75 1.76
CA MET A 200 -3.99 12.50 2.33
C MET A 200 -4.75 12.09 3.60
N VAL A 201 -5.03 13.04 4.51
CA VAL A 201 -5.79 12.74 5.73
C VAL A 201 -7.25 12.36 5.39
N LYS A 202 -7.92 13.09 4.50
CA LYS A 202 -9.29 12.75 4.04
C LYS A 202 -9.35 11.33 3.48
N MET A 203 -8.37 10.96 2.67
CA MET A 203 -8.33 9.67 2.00
C MET A 203 -7.96 8.52 2.96
N LEU A 204 -6.93 8.71 3.78
CA LEU A 204 -6.38 7.65 4.64
C LEU A 204 -7.15 7.48 5.95
N LYS A 205 -7.59 8.57 6.58
CA LYS A 205 -8.29 8.50 7.87
C LYS A 205 -9.78 8.22 7.72
N PHE A 206 -10.43 8.83 6.73
CA PHE A 206 -11.89 8.77 6.57
C PHE A 206 -12.34 7.84 5.45
N GLY A 207 -11.41 7.13 4.79
CA GLY A 207 -11.75 6.17 3.76
C GLY A 207 -12.42 6.79 2.52
N LYS A 208 -12.26 8.09 2.27
CA LYS A 208 -12.91 8.72 1.10
C LYS A 208 -12.24 8.42 -0.24
N HIS A 209 -11.46 7.33 -0.31
CA HIS A 209 -10.81 6.93 -1.54
C HIS A 209 -11.87 6.45 -2.55
N PRO A 210 -11.94 7.01 -3.77
CA PRO A 210 -12.98 6.66 -4.76
C PRO A 210 -13.09 5.16 -5.02
N LEU A 211 -11.95 4.45 -5.03
CA LEU A 211 -11.91 3.00 -5.23
C LEU A 211 -12.46 2.16 -4.06
N GLN A 212 -12.73 2.73 -2.88
CA GLN A 212 -13.30 1.93 -1.79
C GLN A 212 -14.71 1.44 -2.11
N GLN A 213 -15.54 2.27 -2.75
CA GLN A 213 -16.87 1.85 -3.15
C GLN A 213 -16.82 0.77 -4.23
N GLU A 214 -15.90 0.91 -5.20
CA GLU A 214 -15.68 -0.11 -6.23
C GLU A 214 -15.21 -1.43 -5.60
N LEU A 215 -14.31 -1.37 -4.61
CA LEU A 215 -13.84 -2.54 -3.88
C LEU A 215 -14.99 -3.24 -3.15
N THR A 216 -15.86 -2.50 -2.46
CA THR A 216 -17.04 -3.08 -1.79
C THR A 216 -17.98 -3.78 -2.78
N VAL A 217 -18.22 -3.20 -3.96
CA VAL A 217 -19.04 -3.83 -5.01
C VAL A 217 -18.41 -5.14 -5.52
N LEU A 218 -17.08 -5.17 -5.66
CA LEU A 218 -16.35 -6.38 -6.04
C LEU A 218 -16.40 -7.44 -4.94
N ASP A 219 -16.26 -7.06 -3.67
CA ASP A 219 -16.36 -7.97 -2.54
C ASP A 219 -17.75 -8.63 -2.46
N ASP A 220 -18.82 -7.85 -2.63
CA ASP A 220 -20.19 -8.37 -2.68
C ASP A 220 -20.38 -9.35 -3.86
N SER A 221 -19.83 -9.01 -5.03
CA SER A 221 -19.90 -9.86 -6.21
C SER A 221 -19.12 -11.16 -6.02
N LEU A 222 -17.94 -11.09 -5.40
CA LEU A 222 -17.10 -12.24 -5.08
C LEU A 222 -17.81 -13.17 -4.10
N GLN A 223 -18.45 -12.62 -3.08
CA GLN A 223 -19.21 -13.39 -2.10
C GLN A 223 -20.34 -14.18 -2.76
N GLN A 224 -21.11 -13.55 -3.66
CA GLN A 224 -22.18 -14.24 -4.40
C GLN A 224 -21.66 -15.38 -5.28
N VAL A 225 -20.50 -15.19 -5.92
CA VAL A 225 -19.88 -16.26 -6.74
C VAL A 225 -19.39 -17.39 -5.85
N TYR A 226 -18.78 -17.08 -4.70
CA TYR A 226 -18.30 -18.07 -3.74
C TYR A 226 -19.44 -18.96 -3.21
N GLU A 227 -20.58 -18.38 -2.88
CA GLU A 227 -21.77 -19.13 -2.45
C GLU A 227 -22.28 -20.08 -3.54
N LYS A 228 -22.26 -19.65 -4.81
CA LYS A 228 -22.59 -20.52 -5.95
C LYS A 228 -21.59 -21.66 -6.11
N VAL A 229 -20.30 -21.42 -5.86
CA VAL A 229 -19.27 -22.48 -5.92
C VAL A 229 -19.54 -23.54 -4.85
N ILE A 230 -19.86 -23.14 -3.62
CA ILE A 230 -20.21 -24.07 -2.54
C ILE A 230 -21.44 -24.92 -2.92
N GLU A 231 -22.47 -24.30 -3.51
CA GLU A 231 -23.66 -25.02 -3.95
C GLU A 231 -23.33 -26.06 -5.03
N ARG A 232 -22.55 -25.68 -6.05
CA ARG A 232 -22.12 -26.60 -7.12
C ARG A 232 -21.25 -27.74 -6.59
N GLU A 233 -20.38 -27.48 -5.63
CA GLU A 233 -19.57 -28.51 -4.99
C GLU A 233 -20.44 -29.56 -4.29
N LYS A 234 -21.48 -29.11 -3.57
CA LYS A 234 -22.44 -30.00 -2.93
C LYS A 234 -23.19 -30.87 -3.94
N GLU A 235 -23.67 -30.28 -5.03
CA GLU A 235 -24.32 -31.01 -6.12
C GLU A 235 -23.40 -32.06 -6.74
N TYR A 236 -22.13 -31.71 -6.99
CA TYR A 236 -21.12 -32.63 -7.52
C TYR A 236 -20.87 -33.81 -6.59
N LEU A 237 -20.73 -33.57 -5.28
CA LEU A 237 -20.52 -34.64 -4.30
C LEU A 237 -21.71 -35.60 -4.23
N GLU A 238 -22.94 -35.09 -4.35
CA GLU A 238 -24.14 -35.93 -4.41
C GLU A 238 -24.19 -36.77 -5.69
N ALA A 239 -23.88 -36.17 -6.84
CA ALA A 239 -23.79 -36.89 -8.11
C ALA A 239 -22.71 -37.99 -8.07
N LEU A 240 -21.55 -37.69 -7.47
CA LEU A 240 -20.47 -38.66 -7.29
C LEU A 240 -20.89 -39.85 -6.40
N LYS A 241 -21.70 -39.58 -5.36
CA LYS A 241 -22.27 -40.64 -4.52
C LYS A 241 -23.19 -41.56 -5.34
N LYS A 242 -24.11 -40.99 -6.11
CA LYS A 242 -25.03 -41.75 -7.00
C LYS A 242 -24.25 -42.60 -8.01
N LEU A 243 -23.19 -42.06 -8.61
CA LEU A 243 -22.33 -42.80 -9.53
C LEU A 243 -21.72 -44.05 -8.87
N LYS A 244 -21.20 -43.92 -7.64
CA LYS A 244 -20.62 -45.06 -6.90
C LYS A 244 -21.66 -46.13 -6.58
N GLU A 245 -22.88 -45.74 -6.23
CA GLU A 245 -23.98 -46.66 -5.98
C GLU A 245 -24.34 -47.45 -7.26
N CYS A 246 -24.48 -46.78 -8.40
CA CYS A 246 -24.72 -47.43 -9.69
C CYS A 246 -23.58 -48.37 -10.09
N GLN A 247 -22.32 -48.02 -9.80
CA GLN A 247 -21.17 -48.89 -10.06
C GLN A 247 -21.23 -50.18 -9.23
N LEU A 248 -21.61 -50.10 -7.96
CA LEU A 248 -21.77 -51.28 -7.11
C LEU A 248 -22.88 -52.19 -7.63
N GLU A 249 -24.02 -51.61 -8.03
CA GLU A 249 -25.14 -52.36 -8.62
C GLU A 249 -24.72 -53.07 -9.92
N TYR A 250 -24.08 -52.34 -10.85
CA TYR A 250 -23.58 -52.91 -12.10
C TYR A 250 -22.62 -54.08 -11.86
N ASN A 251 -21.69 -53.93 -10.91
CA ASN A 251 -20.74 -54.99 -10.56
C ASN A 251 -21.46 -56.21 -9.97
N GLY A 252 -22.45 -56.00 -9.11
CA GLY A 252 -23.29 -57.05 -8.54
C GLY A 252 -24.06 -57.84 -9.60
N ILE A 253 -24.71 -57.14 -10.53
CA ILE A 253 -25.46 -57.75 -11.65
C ILE A 253 -24.51 -58.51 -12.58
N THR A 254 -23.35 -57.94 -12.90
CA THR A 254 -22.34 -58.59 -13.77
C THR A 254 -21.85 -59.91 -13.14
N LEU A 255 -21.60 -59.91 -11.83
CA LEU A 255 -21.21 -61.13 -11.11
C LEU A 255 -22.34 -62.17 -11.10
N ALA A 256 -23.58 -61.75 -10.82
CA ALA A 256 -24.74 -62.64 -10.83
C ALA A 256 -24.95 -63.28 -12.22
N ARG A 257 -24.79 -62.51 -13.31
CA ARG A 257 -24.86 -63.04 -14.68
C ARG A 257 -23.79 -64.10 -14.93
N LYS A 258 -22.55 -63.82 -14.56
CA LYS A 258 -21.43 -64.77 -14.72
C LYS A 258 -21.66 -66.07 -13.95
N ASN A 259 -22.18 -65.98 -12.73
CA ASN A 259 -22.52 -67.18 -11.95
C ASN A 259 -23.63 -67.99 -12.63
N LYS A 260 -24.65 -67.34 -13.20
CA LYS A 260 -25.71 -68.03 -13.96
C LYS A 260 -25.21 -68.66 -15.25
N GLU A 261 -24.30 -68.02 -15.98
CA GLU A 261 -23.63 -68.61 -17.13
C GLU A 261 -22.88 -69.90 -16.75
N GLN A 262 -22.20 -69.90 -15.59
CA GLN A 262 -21.53 -71.10 -15.07
C GLN A 262 -22.52 -72.20 -14.66
N GLU A 263 -23.61 -71.87 -13.95
CA GLU A 263 -24.65 -72.83 -13.60
C GLU A 263 -25.26 -73.51 -14.83
N ILE A 264 -25.57 -72.72 -15.88
CA ILE A 264 -26.08 -73.25 -17.16
C ILE A 264 -25.04 -74.18 -17.80
N THR A 265 -23.77 -73.77 -17.83
CA THR A 265 -22.67 -74.57 -18.40
C THR A 265 -22.57 -75.94 -17.72
N GLU A 266 -22.62 -75.96 -16.38
CA GLU A 266 -22.57 -77.21 -15.61
C GLU A 266 -23.84 -78.06 -15.79
N GLU A 267 -25.02 -77.45 -15.86
CA GLU A 267 -26.27 -78.18 -16.13
C GLU A 267 -26.23 -78.86 -17.51
N MET A 268 -25.80 -78.14 -18.55
CA MET A 268 -25.69 -78.68 -19.91
C MET A 268 -24.67 -79.81 -19.98
N LYS A 269 -23.51 -79.65 -19.33
CA LYS A 269 -22.48 -80.67 -19.21
C LYS A 269 -23.00 -81.92 -18.51
N ASN A 270 -23.72 -81.77 -17.40
CA ASN A 270 -24.31 -82.89 -16.67
C ASN A 270 -25.37 -83.63 -17.49
N ARG A 271 -26.14 -82.92 -18.34
CA ARG A 271 -27.24 -83.49 -19.12
C ARG A 271 -26.79 -84.14 -20.43
N PHE A 272 -25.84 -83.54 -21.12
CA PHE A 272 -25.44 -83.92 -22.49
C PHE A 272 -23.99 -84.41 -22.60
N GLY A 273 -23.24 -84.40 -21.50
CA GLY A 273 -21.82 -84.76 -21.47
C GLY A 273 -20.90 -83.63 -21.93
N ASP A 274 -19.60 -83.89 -21.90
CA ASP A 274 -18.55 -82.89 -22.16
C ASP A 274 -18.54 -82.37 -23.61
N GLU A 275 -19.21 -83.06 -24.53
CA GLU A 275 -19.21 -82.75 -25.96
C GLU A 275 -20.30 -81.73 -26.36
N TYR A 276 -21.19 -81.32 -25.44
CA TYR A 276 -22.35 -80.48 -25.79
C TYR A 276 -21.95 -79.14 -26.43
N ASP A 277 -20.87 -78.52 -25.94
CA ASP A 277 -20.40 -77.24 -26.43
C ASP A 277 -19.80 -77.37 -27.85
N CYS A 278 -19.15 -78.50 -28.13
CA CYS A 278 -18.68 -78.83 -29.48
C CYS A 278 -19.84 -78.99 -30.45
N VAL A 279 -20.96 -79.60 -30.03
CA VAL A 279 -22.16 -79.76 -30.87
C VAL A 279 -22.83 -78.42 -31.17
N LEU A 280 -22.94 -77.52 -30.19
CA LEU A 280 -23.56 -76.21 -30.38
C LEU A 280 -22.73 -75.29 -31.29
N ASN A 281 -21.40 -75.43 -31.25
CA ASN A 281 -20.48 -74.61 -32.03
C ASN A 281 -20.02 -75.27 -33.35
N ALA A 282 -20.55 -76.45 -33.69
CA ALA A 282 -20.26 -77.16 -34.94
C ALA A 282 -21.51 -77.35 -35.81
N ASN A 283 -21.31 -77.86 -37.02
CA ASN A 283 -22.40 -78.27 -37.88
C ASN A 283 -23.01 -79.59 -37.36
N LEU A 284 -24.35 -79.68 -37.31
CA LEU A 284 -25.10 -80.89 -36.88
C LEU A 284 -24.69 -82.18 -37.61
N GLY A 285 -24.12 -82.05 -38.81
CA GLY A 285 -23.63 -83.18 -39.58
C GLY A 285 -22.33 -83.80 -39.04
N PHE A 286 -21.68 -83.27 -37.99
CA PHE A 286 -20.40 -83.77 -37.45
C PHE A 286 -19.29 -83.99 -38.50
N GLY A 287 -19.31 -83.22 -39.60
CA GLY A 287 -18.38 -83.42 -40.71
C GLY A 287 -18.66 -84.64 -41.60
N LEU A 288 -19.83 -85.29 -41.49
CA LEU A 288 -20.27 -86.40 -42.34
C LEU A 288 -20.39 -86.02 -43.83
N LEU A 289 -20.52 -84.73 -44.14
CA LEU A 289 -20.42 -84.20 -45.48
C LEU A 289 -19.05 -83.51 -45.63
N THR A 290 -18.02 -84.31 -45.89
CA THR A 290 -16.81 -83.81 -46.57
C THR A 290 -17.19 -83.52 -48.02
N GLU A 291 -17.11 -82.26 -48.42
CA GLU A 291 -17.07 -81.72 -49.80
C GLU A 291 -17.60 -82.67 -50.90
N TYR A 292 -18.83 -82.39 -51.34
CA TYR A 292 -19.26 -82.62 -52.72
C TYR A 292 -19.33 -81.28 -53.44
#